data_AF-A0A8S0WMA8-F1
#
_entry.id   AF-A0A8S0WMA8-F1
#
_cell.length_a   1.000
_cell.length_b   1.000
_cell.length_c   1.000
_cell.angle_alpha   90.00
_cell.angle_beta   90.00
_cell.angle_gamma   90.00
#
_symmetry.space_group_name_H-M   'P 1'
#
loop_
_entity.id
_entity.type
_entity.pdbx_description
1 polymer ?
#
loop_
_entity_poly.entity_id
_entity_poly.type
_entity_poly.pdbx_seq_one_letter_code
_entity_poly.pdbx_strand_id
1 'polypeptide(L)'
;MADPELPVPSDPKVSQLTNCPVPGCLGLMGVLRVYKGAGDLSKCNKRGSIVQTCQLLLHLLNPQLPPERTTRFLRSPSPVTVLYQPTWTGRIDCANEGCTTKGGVRMQGSRTCIEYKCKTCCIVAFQHTRENGTSCAKCNAHSQPAVTEQVVAPPTPEPTQISVPMGTSATPPTPAPTACGGPAALRASTQSNRTPSKPSSQAPVRTQRAPVLPPQGSQISIRQTLAQPLNSDWAKSYESTLDDKIKIKSLKAQQQEMGDRQCRTCTLVIYYKNGEPPLRLTHFVKTFPNLQLSSVSSLVKEANLTVNSKINYYQGGWAIISINDVLDIEKIKELVLQLHPSLFEPLNNCPGLEQELAHQPS
;
A
#
# COMPACT_ATOMS: atom_id res chain seq x y z
N MET A 1 41.07 20.23 7.28
CA MET A 1 39.99 20.08 8.29
C MET A 1 39.12 18.94 7.79
N ALA A 2 39.14 17.79 8.46
CA ALA A 2 38.32 16.63 8.08
C ALA A 2 36.88 16.87 8.56
N ASP A 3 35.92 16.67 7.65
CA ASP A 3 34.49 16.75 7.99
C ASP A 3 34.14 15.71 9.06
N PRO A 4 33.41 16.08 10.13
CA PRO A 4 32.99 15.13 11.15
C PRO A 4 32.03 14.11 10.54
N GLU A 5 32.42 12.84 10.62
CA GLU A 5 31.65 11.71 10.13
C GLU A 5 30.29 11.65 10.85
N LEU A 6 29.20 11.88 10.11
CA LEU A 6 27.85 11.83 10.67
C LEU A 6 27.53 10.39 11.09
N PRO A 7 27.00 10.16 12.30
CA PRO A 7 26.69 8.83 12.78
C PRO A 7 25.66 8.16 11.87
N VAL A 8 26.01 7.00 11.35
CA VAL A 8 25.12 6.17 10.53
C VAL A 8 23.93 5.74 11.41
N PRO A 9 22.69 6.09 11.03
CA PRO A 9 21.53 5.68 11.81
C PRO A 9 21.41 4.16 11.83
N SER A 10 21.19 3.58 13.01
CA SER A 10 21.01 2.14 13.15
C SER A 10 19.76 1.64 12.40
N ASP A 11 19.87 0.49 11.77
CA ASP A 11 18.75 -0.11 11.03
C ASP A 11 17.53 -0.35 11.94
N PRO A 12 16.30 -0.13 11.43
CA PRO A 12 15.10 -0.37 12.20
C PRO A 12 14.94 -1.86 12.53
N LYS A 13 14.89 -2.17 13.83
CA LYS A 13 14.63 -3.54 14.30
C LYS A 13 13.15 -3.89 14.11
N VAL A 14 12.88 -4.96 13.36
CA VAL A 14 11.53 -5.48 13.13
C VAL A 14 11.32 -6.70 14.03
N SER A 15 10.30 -6.67 14.90
CA SER A 15 9.93 -7.78 15.77
C SER A 15 8.63 -8.44 15.31
N GLN A 16 8.60 -9.78 15.32
CA GLN A 16 7.42 -10.55 14.99
C GLN A 16 6.42 -10.52 16.16
N LEU A 17 5.19 -10.11 15.88
CA LEU A 17 4.09 -10.23 16.83
C LEU A 17 3.57 -11.66 16.83
N THR A 18 3.30 -12.22 18.01
CA THR A 18 2.65 -13.53 18.18
C THR A 18 1.13 -13.40 18.22
N ASN A 19 0.61 -12.37 18.89
CA ASN A 19 -0.83 -12.17 19.09
C ASN A 19 -1.31 -10.89 18.39
N CYS A 20 -2.57 -10.92 17.93
CA CYS A 20 -3.16 -9.76 17.28
C CYS A 20 -3.33 -8.60 18.29
N PRO A 21 -2.82 -7.40 18.01
CA PRO A 21 -2.96 -6.26 18.91
C PRO A 21 -4.37 -5.64 18.87
N VAL A 22 -5.27 -6.16 18.03
CA VAL A 22 -6.65 -5.66 17.93
C VAL A 22 -7.43 -6.14 19.16
N PRO A 23 -8.00 -5.23 19.97
CA PRO A 23 -8.79 -5.60 21.14
C PRO A 23 -9.93 -6.55 20.77
N GLY A 24 -10.08 -7.64 21.52
CA GLY A 24 -11.07 -8.69 21.26
C GLY A 24 -10.68 -9.69 20.16
N CYS A 25 -9.55 -9.49 19.47
CA CYS A 25 -9.03 -10.47 18.53
C CYS A 25 -7.99 -11.37 19.21
N LEU A 26 -8.40 -12.59 19.57
CA LEU A 26 -7.51 -13.62 20.12
C LEU A 26 -6.74 -14.38 19.03
N GLY A 27 -6.72 -13.87 17.79
CA GLY A 27 -6.08 -14.52 16.67
C GLY A 27 -4.55 -14.43 16.74
N LEU A 28 -3.88 -15.52 16.38
CA LEU A 28 -2.44 -15.51 16.16
C LEU A 28 -2.10 -14.68 14.93
N MET A 29 -1.00 -13.94 14.99
CA MET A 29 -0.47 -13.23 13.83
C MET A 29 0.26 -14.22 12.92
N GLY A 30 0.03 -14.11 11.62
CA GLY A 30 0.77 -14.87 10.61
C GLY A 30 2.24 -14.45 10.52
N VAL A 31 2.99 -15.06 9.61
CA VAL A 31 4.40 -14.69 9.34
C VAL A 31 4.54 -13.27 8.79
N LEU A 32 5.69 -12.63 9.05
CA LEU A 32 6.07 -11.37 8.41
C LEU A 32 6.16 -11.56 6.90
N ARG A 33 5.60 -10.62 6.14
CA ARG A 33 5.60 -10.64 4.68
C ARG A 33 5.70 -9.23 4.12
N VAL A 34 6.24 -9.09 2.93
CA VAL A 34 6.29 -7.80 2.23
C VAL A 34 4.95 -7.54 1.55
N TYR A 35 4.33 -6.39 1.83
CA TYR A 35 3.08 -5.99 1.20
C TYR A 35 3.31 -5.69 -0.29
N LYS A 36 2.69 -6.49 -1.17
CA LYS A 36 2.87 -6.39 -2.62
C LYS A 36 2.07 -5.26 -3.29
N GLY A 37 1.04 -4.74 -2.62
CA GLY A 37 0.18 -3.68 -3.16
C GLY A 37 -1.08 -4.15 -3.90
N ALA A 38 -1.38 -5.45 -3.91
CA ALA A 38 -2.57 -5.96 -4.61
C ALA A 38 -3.86 -5.76 -3.77
N GLY A 39 -4.91 -5.21 -4.39
CA GLY A 39 -6.30 -5.27 -3.90
C GLY A 39 -6.88 -3.99 -3.29
N ASP A 40 -6.07 -3.01 -2.86
CA ASP A 40 -6.58 -1.77 -2.26
C ASP A 40 -5.79 -0.54 -2.74
N LEU A 41 -6.39 0.22 -3.67
CA LEU A 41 -5.82 1.44 -4.28
C LEU A 41 -5.47 2.51 -3.22
N SER A 42 -6.09 2.47 -2.04
CA SER A 42 -5.78 3.40 -0.95
C SER A 42 -4.48 3.07 -0.20
N LYS A 43 -3.91 1.88 -0.42
CA LYS A 43 -2.72 1.37 0.27
C LYS A 43 -1.50 1.19 -0.64
N CYS A 44 -1.51 1.73 -1.86
CA CYS A 44 -0.39 1.62 -2.80
C CYS A 44 0.94 2.16 -2.24
N ASN A 45 0.88 3.15 -1.36
CA ASN A 45 2.05 3.72 -0.67
C ASN A 45 2.70 2.76 0.35
N LYS A 46 2.04 1.65 0.70
CA LYS A 46 2.60 0.62 1.60
C LYS A 46 3.32 -0.51 0.86
N ARG A 47 3.45 -0.43 -0.47
CA ARG A 47 4.17 -1.43 -1.25
C ARG A 47 5.63 -1.49 -0.77
N GLY A 48 6.12 -2.70 -0.47
CA GLY A 48 7.46 -2.89 0.09
C GLY A 48 7.52 -2.82 1.63
N SER A 49 6.46 -2.40 2.31
CA SER A 49 6.41 -2.44 3.78
C SER A 49 6.29 -3.87 4.30
N ILE A 50 7.00 -4.17 5.39
CA ILE A 50 6.85 -5.44 6.10
C ILE A 50 5.53 -5.38 6.90
N VAL A 51 4.68 -6.39 6.73
CA VAL A 51 3.38 -6.51 7.38
C VAL A 51 3.20 -7.90 7.95
N GLN A 52 2.43 -7.99 9.05
CA GLN A 52 1.86 -9.24 9.55
C GLN A 52 0.33 -9.13 9.49
N THR A 53 -0.36 -10.25 9.28
CA THR A 53 -1.83 -10.28 9.23
C THR A 53 -2.34 -11.31 10.20
N CYS A 54 -3.37 -10.95 10.95
CA CYS A 54 -4.05 -11.86 11.86
C CYS A 54 -4.65 -13.03 11.07
N GLN A 55 -4.36 -14.27 11.49
CA GLN A 55 -4.85 -15.48 10.81
C GLN A 55 -6.38 -15.56 10.84
N LEU A 56 -7.00 -15.12 11.93
CA LEU A 56 -8.46 -15.08 12.06
C LEU A 56 -9.10 -14.20 10.98
N LEU A 57 -8.49 -13.03 10.72
CA LEU A 57 -8.94 -12.10 9.69
C LEU A 57 -8.70 -12.65 8.27
N LEU A 58 -7.60 -13.41 8.10
CA LEU A 58 -7.27 -14.01 6.81
C LEU A 58 -8.31 -15.05 6.37
N HIS A 59 -8.82 -15.86 7.31
CA HIS A 59 -9.91 -16.80 7.03
C HIS A 59 -11.23 -16.11 6.71
N LEU A 60 -11.56 -15.01 7.40
CA LEU A 60 -12.78 -14.25 7.11
C LEU A 60 -12.74 -13.54 5.75
N LEU A 61 -11.56 -13.08 5.33
CA LEU A 61 -11.39 -12.37 4.06
C LEU A 61 -11.28 -13.31 2.85
N ASN A 62 -11.02 -14.60 3.06
CA ASN A 62 -10.78 -15.55 1.97
C ASN A 62 -11.35 -16.94 2.27
N PRO A 63 -12.69 -17.09 2.32
CA PRO A 63 -13.35 -18.35 2.69
C PRO A 63 -13.21 -19.47 1.65
N GLN A 64 -12.60 -19.22 0.49
CA GLN A 64 -12.48 -20.16 -0.64
C GLN A 64 -11.11 -20.85 -0.75
N LEU A 65 -10.16 -20.58 0.15
CA LEU A 65 -8.87 -21.28 0.15
C LEU A 65 -8.97 -22.58 0.97
N PRO A 66 -8.73 -23.76 0.37
CA PRO A 66 -8.71 -25.01 1.12
C PRO A 66 -7.62 -24.95 2.21
N PRO A 67 -7.83 -25.56 3.38
CA PRO A 67 -6.83 -25.58 4.43
C PRO A 67 -5.60 -26.33 3.92
N GLU A 68 -4.52 -25.61 3.63
CA GLU A 68 -3.23 -26.23 3.35
C GLU A 68 -2.83 -27.11 4.53
N ARG A 69 -2.45 -28.35 4.21
CA ARG A 69 -2.03 -29.40 5.13
C ARG A 69 -0.83 -28.93 5.95
N THR A 70 -1.10 -28.27 7.07
CA THR A 70 -0.12 -28.12 8.13
C THR A 70 -0.11 -29.42 8.94
N THR A 71 1.06 -30.02 9.03
CA THR A 71 1.37 -31.29 9.68
C THR A 71 0.82 -31.37 11.11
N ARG A 72 0.29 -32.56 11.41
CA ARG A 72 -0.41 -32.94 12.63
C ARG A 72 0.44 -32.73 13.89
N PHE A 73 -0.05 -31.93 14.82
CA PHE A 73 0.13 -32.18 16.25
C PHE A 73 -1.25 -32.29 16.88
N LEU A 74 -1.56 -33.49 17.39
CA LEU A 74 -2.82 -33.81 18.05
C LEU A 74 -2.88 -33.09 19.41
N ARG A 75 -3.72 -32.07 19.52
CA ARG A 75 -4.33 -31.66 20.79
C ARG A 75 -5.83 -31.51 20.61
N SER A 76 -6.57 -32.05 21.58
CA SER A 76 -8.03 -32.09 21.64
C SER A 76 -8.63 -30.68 21.56
N PRO A 77 -9.75 -30.49 20.84
CA PRO A 77 -10.38 -29.18 20.73
C PRO A 77 -11.19 -28.88 22.00
N SER A 78 -10.88 -27.75 22.63
CA SER A 78 -11.80 -27.08 23.55
C SER A 78 -12.96 -26.45 22.75
N PRO A 79 -14.18 -26.37 23.30
CA PRO A 79 -15.32 -25.83 22.59
C PRO A 79 -15.12 -24.33 22.31
N VAL A 80 -15.06 -23.97 21.03
CA VAL A 80 -15.01 -22.58 20.58
C VAL A 80 -16.43 -22.02 20.56
N THR A 81 -16.70 -21.07 21.45
CA THR A 81 -17.88 -20.20 21.38
C THR A 81 -17.75 -19.29 20.16
N VAL A 82 -18.40 -19.65 19.06
CA VAL A 82 -18.48 -18.85 17.84
C VAL A 82 -19.44 -17.69 18.08
N LEU A 83 -18.91 -16.47 18.24
CA LEU A 83 -19.71 -15.25 18.19
C LEU A 83 -20.07 -14.96 16.72
N TYR A 84 -21.27 -15.36 16.32
CA TYR A 84 -21.88 -14.97 15.04
C TYR A 84 -21.98 -13.45 14.97
N GLN A 85 -21.38 -12.83 13.94
CA GLN A 85 -21.75 -11.46 13.55
C GLN A 85 -23.07 -11.53 12.78
N PRO A 86 -24.18 -11.00 13.32
CA PRO A 86 -25.46 -11.09 12.62
C PRO A 86 -25.45 -10.12 11.44
N THR A 87 -25.94 -10.56 10.30
CA THR A 87 -26.17 -9.73 9.12
C THR A 87 -27.42 -8.87 9.34
N TRP A 88 -27.30 -7.79 10.12
CA TRP A 88 -28.42 -6.90 10.41
C TRP A 88 -28.78 -6.04 9.19
N THR A 89 -29.75 -6.49 8.40
CA THR A 89 -30.45 -5.67 7.40
C THR A 89 -31.53 -4.84 8.10
N GLY A 90 -31.14 -3.72 8.73
CA GLY A 90 -32.12 -2.84 9.39
C GLY A 90 -31.55 -1.55 9.96
N ARG A 91 -32.45 -0.66 10.39
CA ARG A 91 -32.10 0.51 11.21
C ARG A 91 -31.42 0.00 12.49
N ILE A 92 -30.23 0.51 12.79
CA ILE A 92 -29.53 0.21 14.04
C ILE A 92 -29.75 1.40 14.97
N ASP A 93 -30.33 1.15 16.13
CA ASP A 93 -30.49 2.19 17.14
C ASP A 93 -29.14 2.46 17.85
N CYS A 94 -28.96 3.67 18.32
CA CYS A 94 -27.77 4.09 19.05
C CYS A 94 -27.57 3.18 20.26
N ALA A 95 -26.36 2.63 20.41
CA ALA A 95 -26.03 1.74 21.53
C ALA A 95 -26.16 2.38 22.92
N ASN A 96 -26.20 3.71 23.02
CA ASN A 96 -26.56 4.38 24.28
C ASN A 96 -28.08 4.27 24.51
N GLU A 97 -28.50 3.51 25.53
CA GLU A 97 -29.90 3.20 25.82
C GLU A 97 -30.75 4.45 26.10
N GLY A 98 -30.16 5.47 26.73
CA GLY A 98 -30.84 6.75 26.99
C GLY A 98 -30.86 7.72 25.80
N CYS A 99 -30.35 7.33 24.63
CA CYS A 99 -30.24 8.21 23.47
C CYS A 99 -31.56 8.25 22.66
N THR A 100 -32.48 9.11 23.10
CA THR A 100 -33.76 9.36 22.43
C THR A 100 -33.83 10.79 21.88
N THR A 101 -34.58 10.95 20.78
CA THR A 101 -35.00 12.27 20.27
C THR A 101 -36.00 12.93 21.22
N LYS A 102 -36.32 14.21 21.01
CA LYS A 102 -37.35 14.92 21.80
C LYS A 102 -38.73 14.24 21.76
N GLY A 103 -39.01 13.45 20.72
CA GLY A 103 -40.23 12.67 20.58
C GLY A 103 -40.17 11.27 21.19
N GLY A 104 -39.16 10.94 22.01
CA GLY A 104 -39.03 9.64 22.67
C GLY A 104 -38.52 8.50 21.77
N VAL A 105 -38.36 8.72 20.47
CA VAL A 105 -37.83 7.70 19.55
C VAL A 105 -36.32 7.58 19.69
N ARG A 106 -35.78 6.35 19.80
CA ARG A 106 -34.32 6.10 19.83
C ARG A 106 -33.63 6.69 18.61
N MET A 107 -32.49 7.36 18.85
CA MET A 107 -31.65 7.89 17.77
C MET A 107 -30.99 6.76 16.99
N GLN A 108 -30.80 6.94 15.69
CA GLN A 108 -30.10 5.97 14.84
C GLN A 108 -28.59 6.01 15.08
N GLY A 109 -27.98 4.84 15.30
CA GLY A 109 -26.55 4.64 15.36
C GLY A 109 -25.91 4.48 13.98
N SER A 110 -24.59 4.69 13.87
CA SER A 110 -23.86 4.42 12.64
C SER A 110 -23.35 2.98 12.61
N ARG A 111 -23.58 2.26 11.51
CA ARG A 111 -23.03 0.90 11.28
C ARG A 111 -21.50 0.86 11.25
N THR A 112 -20.89 1.99 10.94
CA THR A 112 -19.43 2.13 10.85
C THR A 112 -18.83 2.75 12.12
N CYS A 113 -19.65 3.12 13.11
CA CYS A 113 -19.17 3.53 14.43
C CYS A 113 -18.74 2.28 15.19
N ILE A 114 -17.57 2.34 15.82
CA ILE A 114 -16.99 1.20 16.56
C ILE A 114 -17.91 0.66 17.67
N GLU A 115 -18.74 1.52 18.26
CA GLU A 115 -19.70 1.16 19.31
C GLU A 115 -21.16 1.29 18.83
N TYR A 116 -21.43 1.42 17.53
CA TYR A 116 -22.77 1.63 16.99
C TYR A 116 -23.53 2.82 17.61
N LYS A 117 -22.81 3.83 18.11
CA LYS A 117 -23.39 5.06 18.67
C LYS A 117 -23.75 6.05 17.55
N CYS A 118 -24.67 6.95 17.85
CA CYS A 118 -24.87 8.16 17.05
C CYS A 118 -23.66 9.10 17.24
N LYS A 119 -23.54 10.13 16.37
CA LYS A 119 -22.42 11.08 16.42
C LYS A 119 -22.23 11.71 17.81
N THR A 120 -23.32 12.19 18.42
CA THR A 120 -23.27 12.86 19.72
C THR A 120 -22.80 11.92 20.84
N CYS A 121 -23.37 10.73 20.94
CA CYS A 121 -22.98 9.76 21.97
C CYS A 121 -21.57 9.21 21.75
N CYS A 122 -21.11 9.10 20.51
CA CYS A 122 -19.74 8.70 20.23
C CYS A 122 -18.73 9.76 20.69
N ILE A 123 -19.01 11.06 20.50
CA ILE A 123 -18.15 12.14 20.99
C ILE A 123 -18.10 12.17 22.51
N VAL A 124 -19.25 12.03 23.18
CA VAL A 124 -19.32 12.00 24.66
C VAL A 124 -18.56 10.78 25.21
N ALA A 125 -18.75 9.60 24.60
CA ALA A 125 -18.01 8.41 24.98
C ALA A 125 -16.50 8.60 24.80
N PHE A 126 -16.08 9.21 23.69
CA PHE A 126 -14.68 9.51 23.43
C PHE A 126 -14.05 10.46 24.46
N GLN A 127 -14.79 11.51 24.87
CA GLN A 127 -14.36 12.43 25.93
C GLN A 127 -14.22 11.72 27.27
N HIS A 128 -15.20 10.91 27.66
CA HIS A 128 -15.15 10.11 28.88
C HIS A 128 -13.98 9.13 28.89
N THR A 129 -13.70 8.48 27.75
CA THR A 129 -12.55 7.59 27.62
C THR A 129 -11.23 8.35 27.79
N ARG A 130 -11.13 9.57 27.25
CA ARG A 130 -9.97 10.44 27.38
C ARG A 130 -9.76 10.94 28.81
N GLU A 131 -10.83 11.29 29.52
CA GLU A 131 -10.78 11.73 30.92
C GLU A 131 -10.37 10.60 31.87
N ASN A 132 -10.85 9.38 31.61
CA ASN A 132 -10.54 8.22 32.44
C ASN A 132 -9.25 7.49 32.07
N GLY A 133 -8.51 7.97 31.06
CA GLY A 133 -7.26 7.35 30.60
C GLY A 133 -7.43 5.98 29.93
N THR A 134 -8.66 5.50 29.74
CA THR A 134 -8.96 4.27 29.00
C THR A 134 -8.56 4.39 27.52
N SER A 135 -8.16 3.27 26.90
CA SER A 135 -7.87 3.26 25.47
C SER A 135 -9.15 3.19 24.64
N CYS A 136 -9.18 3.92 23.51
CA CYS A 136 -10.27 3.85 22.53
C CYS A 136 -9.69 3.82 21.12
N ALA A 137 -10.16 2.89 20.28
CA ALA A 137 -9.74 2.82 18.89
C ALA A 137 -10.39 3.94 18.05
N LYS A 138 -9.71 4.32 16.95
CA LYS A 138 -10.16 5.38 16.04
C LYS A 138 -11.55 5.07 15.47
N CYS A 139 -12.50 5.98 15.67
CA CYS A 139 -13.83 5.88 15.05
C CYS A 139 -13.84 6.59 13.69
N ASN A 140 -13.78 5.82 12.60
CA ASN A 140 -13.80 6.38 11.23
C ASN A 140 -15.15 7.02 10.88
N ALA A 141 -16.27 6.53 11.42
CA ALA A 141 -17.59 7.08 11.14
C ALA A 141 -17.76 8.54 11.56
N HIS A 142 -17.10 8.93 12.67
CA HIS A 142 -17.28 10.22 13.32
C HIS A 142 -15.96 10.96 13.53
N SER A 143 -14.91 10.51 12.83
CA SER A 143 -13.57 11.10 12.83
C SER A 143 -12.96 11.32 14.22
N GLN A 144 -13.23 10.43 15.18
CA GLN A 144 -12.58 10.48 16.49
C GLN A 144 -11.21 9.80 16.40
N PRO A 145 -10.11 10.45 16.84
CA PRO A 145 -8.78 9.84 16.81
C PRO A 145 -8.70 8.65 17.77
N ALA A 146 -7.65 7.83 17.67
CA ALA A 146 -7.41 6.80 18.69
C ALA A 146 -6.87 7.48 19.97
N VAL A 147 -7.31 7.02 21.14
CA VAL A 147 -6.71 7.35 22.44
C VAL A 147 -5.91 6.13 22.87
N THR A 148 -4.59 6.28 22.85
CA THR A 148 -3.67 5.27 23.42
C THR A 148 -3.59 5.52 24.91
N GLU A 149 -3.68 4.46 25.70
CA GLU A 149 -3.52 4.49 27.16
C GLU A 149 -2.19 5.18 27.50
N GLN A 150 -2.27 6.31 28.21
CA GLN A 150 -1.07 6.91 28.79
C GLN A 150 -0.63 6.01 29.93
N VAL A 151 0.39 5.18 29.66
CA VAL A 151 1.11 4.45 30.70
C VAL A 151 1.73 5.51 31.61
N VAL A 152 1.04 5.83 32.71
CA VAL A 152 1.62 6.57 33.82
C VAL A 152 2.72 5.65 34.34
N ALA A 153 3.97 5.99 34.03
CA ALA A 153 5.11 5.22 34.49
C ALA A 153 4.99 5.06 36.02
N PRO A 154 5.08 3.84 36.56
CA PRO A 154 5.15 3.65 38.01
C PRO A 154 6.32 4.48 38.55
N PRO A 155 6.20 5.11 39.74
CA PRO A 155 7.26 5.95 40.29
C PRO A 155 8.56 5.14 40.38
N THR A 156 9.56 5.57 39.62
CA THR A 156 10.88 4.93 39.52
C THR A 156 11.56 4.91 40.89
N PRO A 157 11.95 3.73 41.44
CA PRO A 157 12.81 3.68 42.61
C PRO A 157 14.23 4.14 42.26
N GLU A 158 14.82 4.91 43.17
CA GLU A 158 16.10 5.62 43.07
C GLU A 158 17.30 4.66 42.85
N PRO A 159 18.24 4.94 41.93
CA PRO A 159 19.30 3.99 41.57
C PRO A 159 20.52 4.06 42.50
N THR A 160 20.86 2.92 43.12
CA THR A 160 22.15 2.70 43.79
C THR A 160 23.26 2.46 42.77
N GLN A 161 24.33 3.25 42.84
CA GLN A 161 25.51 3.15 41.98
C GLN A 161 26.45 2.02 42.43
N ILE A 162 26.85 1.14 41.51
CA ILE A 162 28.00 0.25 41.68
C ILE A 162 28.89 0.35 40.44
N SER A 163 30.14 0.72 40.68
CA SER A 163 31.21 0.92 39.69
C SER A 163 32.07 -0.32 39.54
N VAL A 164 32.41 -0.75 38.33
CA VAL A 164 33.51 -1.70 38.06
C VAL A 164 34.11 -1.46 36.66
N PRO A 165 35.42 -1.78 36.43
CA PRO A 165 36.31 -1.02 35.56
C PRO A 165 36.69 -1.68 34.22
N MET A 166 37.41 -0.87 33.43
CA MET A 166 38.03 -1.11 32.13
C MET A 166 38.85 -2.39 32.00
N GLY A 167 38.68 -3.07 30.86
CA GLY A 167 39.60 -4.06 30.31
C GLY A 167 39.73 -3.87 28.80
N THR A 168 40.97 -3.63 28.35
CA THR A 168 41.41 -3.47 26.96
C THR A 168 41.51 -4.82 26.24
N SER A 169 41.16 -4.89 24.96
CA SER A 169 41.58 -5.97 24.06
C SER A 169 41.61 -5.52 22.60
N ALA A 170 42.70 -5.92 21.93
CA ALA A 170 43.07 -5.61 20.57
C ALA A 170 42.57 -6.67 19.58
N THR A 171 42.36 -6.28 18.31
CA THR A 171 42.11 -7.19 17.17
C THR A 171 42.59 -6.56 15.84
N PRO A 172 42.80 -7.36 14.76
CA PRO A 172 43.95 -7.28 13.84
C PRO A 172 43.56 -6.83 12.39
N PRO A 173 44.46 -6.89 11.37
CA PRO A 173 44.41 -6.00 10.20
C PRO A 173 43.58 -6.47 9.00
N THR A 174 43.10 -5.47 8.27
CA THR A 174 42.33 -5.47 7.02
C THR A 174 43.19 -5.75 5.77
N PRO A 175 42.70 -6.51 4.76
CA PRO A 175 43.30 -6.50 3.42
C PRO A 175 42.53 -5.58 2.45
N ALA A 176 43.30 -4.91 1.59
CA ALA A 176 42.87 -3.96 0.56
C ALA A 176 42.28 -4.65 -0.69
N PRO A 177 41.44 -3.96 -1.49
CA PRO A 177 41.18 -4.35 -2.87
C PRO A 177 41.89 -3.45 -3.90
N THR A 178 42.50 -4.14 -4.85
CA THR A 178 43.22 -3.68 -6.04
C THR A 178 42.29 -3.07 -7.09
N ALA A 179 42.78 -2.02 -7.76
CA ALA A 179 42.15 -1.32 -8.87
C ALA A 179 42.58 -1.86 -10.25
N CYS A 180 41.64 -1.92 -11.20
CA CYS A 180 41.78 -1.88 -12.67
C CYS A 180 40.36 -1.54 -13.21
N GLY A 181 40.06 -0.72 -14.22
CA GLY A 181 40.83 0.02 -15.23
C GLY A 181 40.00 0.12 -16.52
N GLY A 182 39.26 1.23 -16.72
CA GLY A 182 38.76 1.81 -18.01
C GLY A 182 37.78 1.01 -18.92
N PRO A 183 37.25 1.59 -20.03
CA PRO A 183 37.37 2.98 -20.53
C PRO A 183 36.03 3.68 -20.90
N ALA A 184 36.20 4.89 -21.43
CA ALA A 184 35.25 5.97 -21.71
C ALA A 184 34.14 5.73 -22.76
N ALA A 185 33.01 6.44 -22.58
CA ALA A 185 32.15 6.89 -23.69
C ALA A 185 31.32 8.15 -23.32
N LEU A 186 31.70 9.26 -23.96
CA LEU A 186 30.90 10.34 -24.56
C LEU A 186 29.48 10.69 -24.06
N ARG A 187 29.35 11.98 -23.70
CA ARG A 187 28.27 12.95 -24.03
C ARG A 187 26.82 12.63 -23.65
N ALA A 188 26.23 13.50 -22.83
CA ALA A 188 25.31 14.55 -23.32
C ALA A 188 24.98 15.56 -22.22
N SER A 189 25.09 16.85 -22.55
CA SER A 189 24.68 17.98 -21.74
C SER A 189 23.16 18.00 -21.54
N THR A 190 22.71 18.17 -20.30
CA THR A 190 21.33 18.61 -20.04
C THR A 190 21.34 19.82 -19.12
N GLN A 191 20.76 20.89 -19.67
CA GLN A 191 20.69 22.23 -19.12
C GLN A 191 19.97 22.27 -17.77
N SER A 192 20.53 23.12 -16.92
CA SER A 192 19.97 23.60 -15.66
C SER A 192 18.65 24.34 -15.91
N ASN A 193 17.52 23.75 -15.53
CA ASN A 193 16.24 24.46 -15.46
C ASN A 193 16.18 25.21 -14.12
N ARG A 194 16.35 26.52 -14.22
CA ARG A 194 16.21 27.47 -13.11
C ARG A 194 14.76 27.49 -12.63
N THR A 195 14.61 27.30 -11.32
CA THR A 195 13.42 27.59 -10.52
C THR A 195 12.96 29.05 -10.71
N PRO A 196 11.66 29.31 -10.94
CA PRO A 196 11.12 30.65 -10.88
C PRO A 196 10.92 31.09 -9.43
N SER A 197 11.53 32.22 -9.09
CA SER A 197 11.50 32.90 -7.80
C SER A 197 10.09 33.36 -7.44
N LYS A 198 9.68 33.07 -6.20
CA LYS A 198 8.49 33.66 -5.54
C LYS A 198 8.61 35.19 -5.49
N PRO A 199 7.59 35.96 -5.88
CA PRO A 199 7.53 37.38 -5.53
C PRO A 199 7.22 37.56 -4.04
N SER A 200 8.08 38.33 -3.40
CA SER A 200 7.97 38.80 -2.01
C SER A 200 6.83 39.81 -1.91
N SER A 201 5.78 39.48 -1.16
CA SER A 201 4.70 40.42 -0.82
C SER A 201 5.14 41.29 0.36
N GLN A 202 5.44 42.55 0.07
CA GLN A 202 5.64 43.61 1.06
C GLN A 202 4.33 43.90 1.80
N ALA A 203 4.43 44.02 3.13
CA ALA A 203 3.34 44.46 4.00
C ALA A 203 3.13 45.98 3.88
N PRO A 204 1.88 46.48 3.82
CA PRO A 204 1.66 47.91 3.91
C PRO A 204 1.67 48.40 5.35
N VAL A 205 2.35 49.52 5.48
CA VAL A 205 2.55 50.47 6.56
C VAL A 205 1.32 50.66 7.47
N ARG A 206 1.60 50.57 8.77
CA ARG A 206 0.73 50.89 9.91
C ARG A 206 0.55 52.41 10.04
N THR A 207 -0.60 52.94 9.63
CA THR A 207 -1.01 54.32 9.97
C THR A 207 -1.66 54.32 11.34
N GLN A 208 -0.99 54.94 12.32
CA GLN A 208 -1.57 55.24 13.63
C GLN A 208 -2.59 56.37 13.48
N ARG A 209 -3.80 56.20 14.01
CA ARG A 209 -4.74 57.29 14.26
C ARG A 209 -5.22 57.24 15.71
N ALA A 210 -5.31 58.44 16.27
CA ALA A 210 -5.58 58.83 17.64
C ALA A 210 -6.98 58.40 18.17
N PRO A 211 -7.19 58.43 19.50
CA PRO A 211 -8.45 58.03 20.12
C PRO A 211 -9.47 59.18 20.11
N VAL A 212 -10.67 58.94 19.58
CA VAL A 212 -11.81 59.87 19.71
C VAL A 212 -13.09 59.10 20.06
N LEU A 213 -13.62 59.50 21.23
CA LEU A 213 -14.90 59.33 21.94
C LEU A 213 -16.08 58.54 21.34
N PRO A 214 -16.94 57.94 22.20
CA PRO A 214 -18.14 57.21 21.80
C PRO A 214 -19.34 58.15 21.59
N PRO A 215 -20.12 58.00 20.50
CA PRO A 215 -21.49 58.51 20.46
C PRO A 215 -22.48 57.44 20.91
N GLN A 216 -23.38 57.87 21.79
CA GLN A 216 -24.51 57.12 22.31
C GLN A 216 -25.58 56.90 21.22
N GLY A 217 -26.21 55.73 21.30
CA GLY A 217 -27.65 55.57 21.08
C GLY A 217 -28.18 55.85 19.68
N SER A 218 -28.13 54.85 18.80
CA SER A 218 -29.09 54.72 17.71
C SER A 218 -29.37 53.24 17.47
N GLN A 219 -30.63 52.84 17.62
CA GLN A 219 -31.09 51.50 17.28
C GLN A 219 -30.96 51.29 15.77
N ILE A 220 -29.84 50.70 15.36
CA ILE A 220 -29.63 50.29 13.97
C ILE A 220 -30.36 48.97 13.79
N SER A 221 -31.46 49.00 13.04
CA SER A 221 -32.06 47.83 12.41
C SER A 221 -30.97 47.13 11.61
N ILE A 222 -30.44 46.03 12.16
CA ILE A 222 -29.53 45.12 11.47
C ILE A 222 -30.38 44.40 10.43
N ARG A 223 -30.64 45.08 9.31
CA ARG A 223 -31.01 44.42 8.06
C ARG A 223 -29.83 43.52 7.75
N GLN A 224 -29.97 42.22 8.03
CA GLN A 224 -29.07 41.18 7.52
C GLN A 224 -29.04 41.32 6.01
N THR A 225 -28.07 42.08 5.51
CA THR A 225 -27.77 42.18 4.09
C THR A 225 -27.32 40.79 3.66
N LEU A 226 -28.22 40.13 2.93
CA LEU A 226 -27.96 38.88 2.24
C LEU A 226 -26.62 38.98 1.51
N ALA A 227 -25.78 37.97 1.73
CA ALA A 227 -24.38 37.85 1.31
C ALA A 227 -23.94 38.84 0.21
N GLN A 228 -23.04 39.76 0.55
CA GLN A 228 -22.36 40.54 -0.48
C GLN A 228 -21.67 39.59 -1.47
N PRO A 229 -21.73 39.90 -2.77
CA PRO A 229 -21.15 39.04 -3.81
C PRO A 229 -19.66 38.84 -3.53
N LEU A 230 -19.19 37.59 -3.61
CA LEU A 230 -17.77 37.29 -3.44
C LEU A 230 -16.93 38.12 -4.41
N ASN A 231 -15.80 38.65 -3.92
CA ASN A 231 -14.87 39.44 -4.71
C ASN A 231 -14.51 38.71 -6.02
N SER A 232 -14.59 39.40 -7.16
CA SER A 232 -14.28 38.86 -8.51
C SER A 232 -12.91 38.17 -8.58
N ASP A 233 -11.91 38.69 -7.87
CA ASP A 233 -10.57 38.10 -7.83
C ASP A 233 -10.55 36.74 -7.13
N TRP A 234 -11.41 36.57 -6.11
CA TRP A 234 -11.57 35.29 -5.43
C TRP A 234 -12.21 34.26 -6.35
N ALA A 235 -13.23 34.64 -7.12
CA ALA A 235 -13.89 33.75 -8.07
C ALA A 235 -12.90 33.22 -9.13
N LYS A 236 -12.09 34.12 -9.72
CA LYS A 236 -11.05 33.74 -10.69
C LYS A 236 -9.99 32.83 -10.08
N SER A 237 -9.53 33.14 -8.86
CA SER A 237 -8.56 32.29 -8.16
C SER A 237 -9.15 30.90 -7.88
N TYR A 238 -10.41 30.84 -7.44
CA TYR A 238 -11.11 29.59 -7.20
C TYR A 238 -11.25 28.75 -8.49
N GLU A 239 -11.67 29.35 -9.60
CA GLU A 239 -11.76 28.71 -10.91
C GLU A 239 -10.39 28.17 -11.38
N SER A 240 -9.33 28.98 -11.29
CA SER A 240 -7.97 28.53 -11.63
C SER A 240 -7.54 27.33 -10.78
N THR A 241 -7.83 27.34 -9.48
CA THR A 241 -7.48 26.20 -8.61
C THR A 241 -8.31 24.95 -8.90
N LEU A 242 -9.55 25.10 -9.39
CA LEU A 242 -10.37 23.99 -9.86
C LEU A 242 -9.78 23.37 -11.12
N ASP A 243 -9.41 24.20 -12.09
CA ASP A 243 -8.77 23.75 -13.34
C ASP A 243 -7.46 23.02 -13.05
N ASP A 244 -6.63 23.55 -12.16
CA ASP A 244 -5.38 22.90 -11.76
C ASP A 244 -5.63 21.57 -11.05
N LYS A 245 -6.65 21.49 -10.18
CA LYS A 245 -7.06 20.23 -9.56
C LYS A 245 -7.54 19.20 -10.59
N ILE A 246 -8.28 19.64 -11.61
CA ILE A 246 -8.74 18.77 -12.70
C ILE A 246 -7.55 18.26 -13.52
N LYS A 247 -6.61 19.14 -13.88
CA LYS A 247 -5.36 18.77 -14.60
C LYS A 247 -4.50 17.79 -13.81
N ILE A 248 -4.32 18.03 -12.51
CA ILE A 248 -3.54 17.11 -11.66
C ILE A 248 -4.22 15.74 -11.58
N LYS A 249 -5.56 15.71 -11.47
CA LYS A 249 -6.32 14.45 -11.46
C LYS A 249 -6.20 13.71 -12.80
N SER A 250 -6.29 14.41 -13.93
CA SER A 250 -6.16 13.77 -15.25
C SER A 250 -4.76 13.22 -15.49
N LEU A 251 -3.71 13.96 -15.11
CA LEU A 251 -2.32 13.49 -15.20
C LEU A 251 -2.07 12.25 -14.34
N LYS A 252 -2.61 12.22 -13.11
CA LYS A 252 -2.50 11.03 -12.25
C LYS A 252 -3.23 9.82 -12.83
N ALA A 253 -4.43 10.02 -13.39
CA ALA A 253 -5.17 8.95 -14.05
C ALA A 253 -4.41 8.40 -15.27
N GLN A 254 -3.80 9.28 -16.07
CA GLN A 254 -2.99 8.88 -17.22
C GLN A 254 -1.74 8.10 -16.80
N GLN A 255 -1.03 8.54 -15.75
CA GLN A 255 0.13 7.82 -15.21
C GLN A 255 -0.26 6.43 -14.70
N GLN A 256 -1.40 6.33 -14.02
CA GLN A 256 -1.93 5.04 -13.57
C GLN A 256 -2.26 4.13 -14.75
N GLU A 257 -2.93 4.63 -15.79
CA GLU A 257 -3.23 3.83 -16.98
C GLU A 257 -1.97 3.32 -17.69
N MET A 258 -0.93 4.14 -17.78
CA MET A 258 0.36 3.74 -18.33
C MET A 258 1.04 2.65 -17.49
N GLY A 259 1.00 2.78 -16.18
CA GLY A 259 1.50 1.76 -15.26
C GLY A 259 0.75 0.43 -15.39
N ASP A 260 -0.58 0.50 -15.45
CA ASP A 260 -1.43 -0.68 -15.62
C ASP A 260 -1.17 -1.35 -16.97
N ARG A 261 -0.98 -0.58 -18.05
CA ARG A 261 -0.61 -1.12 -19.36
C ARG A 261 0.74 -1.83 -19.34
N GLN A 262 1.73 -1.25 -18.67
CA GLN A 262 3.05 -1.87 -18.52
C GLN A 262 2.99 -3.16 -17.69
N CYS A 263 2.19 -3.20 -16.62
CA CYS A 263 2.03 -4.40 -15.80
C CYS A 263 1.32 -5.54 -16.53
N ARG A 264 0.43 -5.22 -17.48
CA ARG A 264 -0.31 -6.21 -18.29
C ARG A 264 0.42 -6.63 -19.55
N THR A 265 1.57 -6.03 -19.85
CA THR A 265 2.34 -6.37 -21.04
C THR A 265 3.43 -7.37 -20.67
N CYS A 266 3.45 -8.52 -21.33
CA CYS A 266 4.49 -9.54 -21.17
C CYS A 266 5.21 -9.79 -22.50
N THR A 267 6.44 -10.27 -22.43
CA THR A 267 7.24 -10.69 -23.58
C THR A 267 7.27 -12.21 -23.63
N LEU A 268 6.85 -12.80 -24.74
CA LEU A 268 6.99 -14.23 -25.00
C LEU A 268 8.31 -14.46 -25.74
N VAL A 269 9.21 -15.25 -25.16
CA VAL A 269 10.50 -15.65 -25.74
C VAL A 269 10.34 -17.08 -26.24
N ILE A 270 10.20 -17.25 -27.55
CA ILE A 270 9.72 -18.47 -28.17
C ILE A 270 10.82 -19.11 -29.01
N TYR A 271 11.25 -20.30 -28.61
CA TYR A 271 12.12 -21.16 -29.40
C TYR A 271 11.26 -22.12 -30.23
N TYR A 272 11.36 -22.05 -31.56
CA TYR A 272 10.54 -22.87 -32.45
C TYR A 272 11.33 -23.63 -33.52
N LYS A 273 12.65 -23.35 -33.64
CA LYS A 273 13.56 -24.03 -34.56
C LYS A 273 14.94 -24.19 -33.93
N ASN A 274 15.60 -25.31 -34.24
CA ASN A 274 16.96 -25.58 -33.78
C ASN A 274 17.98 -24.67 -34.47
N GLY A 275 18.90 -24.10 -33.70
CA GLY A 275 19.99 -23.24 -34.16
C GLY A 275 19.58 -21.80 -34.51
N GLU A 276 18.30 -21.47 -34.47
CA GLU A 276 17.80 -20.10 -34.69
C GLU A 276 17.61 -19.36 -33.34
N PRO A 277 17.82 -18.03 -33.29
CA PRO A 277 17.53 -17.22 -32.10
C PRO A 277 16.02 -17.22 -31.77
N PRO A 278 15.63 -16.96 -30.51
CA PRO A 278 14.23 -16.98 -30.11
C PRO A 278 13.43 -15.84 -30.75
N LEU A 279 12.18 -16.13 -31.10
CA LEU A 279 11.19 -15.11 -31.47
C LEU A 279 10.70 -14.39 -30.21
N ARG A 280 10.82 -13.06 -30.17
CA ARG A 280 10.35 -12.23 -29.06
C ARG A 280 9.06 -11.53 -29.45
N LEU A 281 7.96 -11.86 -28.78
CA LEU A 281 6.64 -11.29 -29.03
C LEU A 281 6.12 -10.54 -27.79
N THR A 282 5.94 -9.23 -27.91
CA THR A 282 5.32 -8.41 -26.86
C THR A 282 3.80 -8.49 -26.96
N HIS A 283 3.13 -8.91 -25.88
CA HIS A 283 1.69 -9.12 -25.85
C HIS A 283 1.03 -8.42 -24.67
N PHE A 284 -0.10 -7.75 -24.93
CA PHE A 284 -0.93 -7.13 -23.90
C PHE A 284 -2.02 -8.09 -23.41
N VAL A 285 -1.94 -8.48 -22.13
CA VAL A 285 -2.82 -9.47 -21.51
C VAL A 285 -4.08 -8.81 -20.97
N LYS A 286 -5.19 -9.00 -21.69
CA LYS A 286 -6.51 -8.45 -21.29
C LYS A 286 -7.02 -9.02 -19.97
N THR A 287 -6.74 -10.30 -19.70
CA THR A 287 -7.24 -11.08 -18.55
C THR A 287 -6.25 -11.19 -17.39
N PHE A 288 -5.33 -10.22 -17.26
CA PHE A 288 -4.30 -10.20 -16.22
C PHE A 288 -4.85 -10.53 -14.82
N PRO A 289 -4.19 -11.41 -14.04
CA PRO A 289 -2.85 -11.99 -14.28
C PRO A 289 -2.85 -13.27 -15.14
N ASN A 290 -3.99 -13.66 -15.70
CA ASN A 290 -4.14 -14.91 -16.42
C ASN A 290 -3.87 -14.72 -17.92
N LEU A 291 -2.90 -15.44 -18.47
CA LEU A 291 -2.62 -15.52 -19.90
C LEU A 291 -3.02 -16.89 -20.44
N GLN A 292 -3.74 -16.92 -21.56
CA GLN A 292 -3.93 -18.13 -22.36
C GLN A 292 -3.24 -17.93 -23.70
N LEU A 293 -2.43 -18.88 -24.15
CA LEU A 293 -1.69 -18.77 -25.42
C LEU A 293 -2.63 -18.72 -26.64
N SER A 294 -3.82 -19.31 -26.53
CA SER A 294 -4.90 -19.21 -27.54
C SER A 294 -5.33 -17.77 -27.83
N SER A 295 -5.19 -16.85 -26.86
CA SER A 295 -5.51 -15.43 -27.03
C SER A 295 -4.46 -14.65 -27.83
N VAL A 296 -3.28 -15.24 -28.03
CA VAL A 296 -2.15 -14.63 -28.74
C VAL A 296 -2.21 -15.01 -30.22
N SER A 297 -3.16 -14.45 -30.96
CA SER A 297 -3.47 -14.88 -32.33
C SER A 297 -2.31 -14.82 -33.32
N SER A 298 -1.33 -13.93 -33.13
CA SER A 298 -0.12 -13.88 -33.96
C SER A 298 0.71 -15.14 -33.80
N LEU A 299 0.97 -15.56 -32.55
CA LEU A 299 1.70 -16.79 -32.24
C LEU A 299 1.00 -18.02 -32.82
N VAL A 300 -0.32 -18.11 -32.63
CA VAL A 300 -1.11 -19.25 -33.13
C VAL A 300 -1.02 -19.38 -34.64
N LYS A 301 -1.10 -18.26 -35.37
CA LYS A 301 -1.04 -18.24 -36.83
C LYS A 301 0.37 -18.51 -37.36
N GLU A 302 1.39 -17.86 -36.80
CA GLU A 302 2.76 -17.94 -37.33
C GLU A 302 3.40 -19.31 -37.04
N ALA A 303 3.14 -19.88 -35.87
CA ALA A 303 3.66 -21.20 -35.50
C ALA A 303 2.72 -22.36 -35.84
N ASN A 304 1.61 -22.10 -36.55
CA ASN A 304 0.57 -23.09 -36.90
C ASN A 304 0.14 -23.95 -35.70
N LEU A 305 -0.05 -23.31 -34.54
CA LEU A 305 -0.41 -24.02 -33.32
C LEU A 305 -1.85 -24.52 -33.41
N THR A 306 -2.04 -25.78 -33.06
CA THR A 306 -3.36 -26.41 -32.95
C THR A 306 -3.72 -26.62 -31.49
N VAL A 307 -4.96 -27.02 -31.22
CA VAL A 307 -5.43 -27.35 -29.86
C VAL A 307 -4.61 -28.50 -29.23
N ASN A 308 -4.02 -29.35 -30.07
CA ASN A 308 -3.24 -30.51 -29.65
C ASN A 308 -1.74 -30.21 -29.54
N SER A 309 -1.30 -29.01 -29.91
CA SER A 309 0.11 -28.62 -29.81
C SER A 309 0.56 -28.62 -28.35
N LYS A 310 1.72 -29.24 -28.10
CA LYS A 310 2.37 -29.29 -26.79
C LYS A 310 3.51 -28.27 -26.77
N ILE A 311 3.55 -27.49 -25.70
CA ILE A 311 4.49 -26.37 -25.55
C ILE A 311 5.22 -26.60 -24.24
N ASN A 312 6.55 -26.56 -24.27
CA ASN A 312 7.32 -26.52 -23.03
C ASN A 312 7.35 -25.09 -22.51
N TYR A 313 6.97 -24.90 -21.26
CA TYR A 313 7.00 -23.63 -20.55
C TYR A 313 7.95 -23.74 -19.35
N TYR A 314 8.81 -22.74 -19.16
CA TYR A 314 9.74 -22.72 -18.04
C TYR A 314 9.23 -21.85 -16.89
N GLN A 315 9.12 -22.44 -15.70
CA GLN A 315 8.78 -21.75 -14.45
C GLN A 315 9.58 -22.33 -13.27
N GLY A 316 10.88 -22.07 -13.24
CA GLY A 316 11.80 -22.75 -12.31
C GLY A 316 12.02 -24.24 -12.64
N GLY A 317 11.41 -24.72 -13.73
CA GLY A 317 11.48 -26.06 -14.26
C GLY A 317 10.65 -26.13 -15.54
N TRP A 318 10.93 -27.12 -16.40
CA TRP A 318 10.17 -27.33 -17.64
C TRP A 318 8.86 -28.06 -17.36
N ALA A 319 7.75 -27.46 -17.77
CA ALA A 319 6.42 -28.05 -17.75
C ALA A 319 5.84 -28.10 -19.17
N ILE A 320 5.10 -29.15 -19.49
CA ILE A 320 4.38 -29.25 -20.77
C ILE A 320 2.99 -28.68 -20.57
N ILE A 321 2.64 -27.68 -21.38
CA ILE A 321 1.34 -27.03 -21.39
C ILE A 321 0.66 -27.17 -22.76
N SER A 322 -0.66 -27.04 -22.75
CA SER A 322 -1.50 -26.86 -23.94
C SER A 322 -1.71 -25.38 -24.24
N ILE A 323 -2.13 -25.06 -25.46
CA ILE A 323 -2.48 -23.68 -25.87
C ILE A 323 -3.65 -23.08 -25.05
N ASN A 324 -4.49 -23.93 -24.45
CA ASN A 324 -5.66 -23.53 -23.67
C ASN A 324 -5.37 -23.42 -22.17
N ASP A 325 -4.20 -23.85 -21.72
CA ASP A 325 -3.83 -23.77 -20.31
C ASP A 325 -3.69 -22.31 -19.89
N VAL A 326 -4.07 -22.03 -18.65
CA VAL A 326 -4.00 -20.69 -18.06
C VAL A 326 -2.66 -20.55 -17.35
N LEU A 327 -1.87 -19.57 -17.77
CA LEU A 327 -0.58 -19.21 -17.18
C LEU A 327 -0.73 -17.99 -16.28
N ASP A 328 -0.15 -18.03 -15.08
CA ASP A 328 -0.09 -16.89 -14.17
C ASP A 328 1.16 -16.05 -14.48
N ILE A 329 0.94 -14.81 -14.93
CA ILE A 329 2.00 -13.88 -15.32
C ILE A 329 2.22 -12.76 -14.29
N GLU A 330 1.66 -12.84 -13.08
CA GLU A 330 1.76 -11.75 -12.08
C GLU A 330 3.22 -11.37 -11.77
N LYS A 331 4.12 -12.36 -11.74
CA LYS A 331 5.53 -12.18 -11.35
C LYS A 331 6.50 -12.21 -12.54
N ILE A 332 6.07 -12.73 -13.68
CA ILE A 332 6.96 -13.09 -14.79
C ILE A 332 6.65 -12.16 -15.96
N LYS A 333 7.58 -11.25 -16.26
CA LYS A 333 7.47 -10.35 -17.42
C LYS A 333 7.85 -11.04 -18.72
N GLU A 334 8.75 -12.02 -18.65
CA GLU A 334 9.29 -12.72 -19.82
C GLU A 334 9.02 -14.21 -19.70
N LEU A 335 8.20 -14.76 -20.59
CA LEU A 335 7.84 -16.17 -20.58
C LEU A 335 8.70 -16.91 -21.60
N VAL A 336 9.49 -17.88 -21.15
CA VAL A 336 10.29 -18.73 -22.03
C VAL A 336 9.47 -19.95 -22.46
N LEU A 337 9.29 -20.09 -23.76
CA LEU A 337 8.51 -21.15 -24.40
C LEU A 337 9.37 -21.90 -25.41
N GLN A 338 9.24 -23.23 -25.47
CA GLN A 338 9.76 -24.04 -26.57
C GLN A 338 8.59 -24.75 -27.27
N LEU A 339 8.44 -24.46 -28.56
CA LEU A 339 7.41 -25.06 -29.40
C LEU A 339 7.99 -26.29 -30.08
N HIS A 340 7.42 -27.46 -29.83
CA HIS A 340 7.84 -28.68 -30.53
C HIS A 340 7.22 -28.72 -31.93
N PRO A 341 8.01 -28.75 -33.01
CA PRO A 341 7.49 -28.93 -34.36
C PRO A 341 6.79 -30.29 -34.50
N SER A 342 7.31 -31.31 -33.81
CA SER A 342 6.75 -32.64 -33.70
C SER A 342 6.98 -33.22 -32.30
N LEU A 343 6.15 -34.16 -31.84
CA LEU A 343 6.31 -34.80 -30.53
C LEU A 343 7.62 -35.59 -30.38
N PHE A 344 8.31 -35.89 -31.48
CA PHE A 344 9.48 -36.76 -31.52
C PHE A 344 10.80 -36.02 -31.74
N GLU A 345 10.76 -34.74 -32.10
CA GLU A 345 11.96 -33.95 -32.36
C GLU A 345 12.15 -32.88 -31.28
N PRO A 346 12.94 -33.19 -30.22
CA PRO A 346 13.24 -32.20 -29.20
C PRO A 346 14.09 -31.06 -29.76
N LEU A 347 13.82 -29.85 -29.28
CA LEU A 347 14.65 -28.67 -29.50
C LEU A 347 15.94 -28.77 -28.67
N ASN A 348 16.99 -29.31 -29.26
CA ASN A 348 18.27 -29.52 -28.58
C ASN A 348 19.25 -28.35 -28.73
N ASN A 349 19.06 -27.49 -29.75
CA ASN A 349 19.97 -26.39 -30.04
C ASN A 349 19.23 -25.05 -29.96
N CYS A 350 19.14 -24.48 -28.76
CA CYS A 350 18.49 -23.20 -28.51
C CYS A 350 19.55 -22.15 -28.13
N PRO A 351 20.08 -21.37 -29.08
CA PRO A 351 21.12 -20.38 -28.79
C PRO A 351 20.62 -19.35 -27.78
N GLY A 352 21.44 -19.07 -26.75
CA GLY A 352 21.11 -18.11 -25.70
C GLY A 352 20.10 -18.60 -24.65
N LEU A 353 19.61 -19.84 -24.72
CA LEU A 353 18.60 -20.35 -23.78
C LEU A 353 19.06 -20.24 -22.33
N GLU A 354 20.31 -20.61 -22.02
CA GLU A 354 20.86 -20.49 -20.66
C GLU A 354 20.83 -19.05 -20.13
N GLN A 355 21.06 -18.07 -21.02
CA GLN A 355 20.99 -16.65 -20.66
C GLN A 355 19.55 -16.25 -20.34
N GLU A 356 18.57 -16.64 -21.17
CA GLU A 356 17.16 -16.36 -20.90
C GLU A 356 16.67 -17.01 -19.61
N LEU A 357 17.08 -18.25 -19.33
CA LEU A 357 16.75 -18.96 -18.10
C LEU A 357 17.35 -18.28 -16.86
N ALA A 358 18.56 -17.72 -16.97
CA ALA A 358 19.19 -16.97 -15.88
C ALA A 358 18.47 -15.63 -15.56
N HIS A 359 17.73 -15.06 -16.51
CA HIS A 359 16.92 -13.86 -16.28
C HIS A 359 15.56 -14.16 -15.64
N GLN A 360 15.17 -15.44 -15.52
CA GLN A 360 13.90 -15.80 -14.91
C GLN A 360 13.95 -15.59 -13.38
N PRO A 361 12.88 -15.07 -12.76
CA PRO A 361 12.81 -14.93 -11.31
C PRO A 361 12.85 -16.33 -10.67
N SER A 362 13.74 -16.50 -9.68
CA SER A 362 13.91 -17.74 -8.92
C SER A 362 12.81 -18.02 -7.90
#